data_AF-X6K8N8-F1
#
_entry.id   AF-X6K8N8-F1
#
_cell.length_a   1.000
_cell.length_b   1.000
_cell.length_c   1.000
_cell.angle_alpha   90.00
_cell.angle_beta   90.00
_cell.angle_gamma   90.00
#
_symmetry.space_group_name_H-M   'P 1'
#
loop_
_entity.id
_entity.type
_entity.pdbx_description
1 polymer ?
#
loop_
_entity_poly.entity_id
_entity_poly.type
_entity_poly.pdbx_seq_one_letter_code
_entity_poly.pdbx_strand_id
1 'polypeptide(L)'
;MMVAGIGSRKGVSVEDVLAAIETALEAHGLAITALSALATAALKKDEEAISAAGRTLNLPVIIVDDAALQAVSSEALSKSDLSQDLAGTPSVSEASALTVAGPGAKLLGPRTVLGPVTCAIAISGDAP
;
A
#
# COMPACT_ATOMS: atom_id res chain seq x y z
N MET A 1 -13.55 -0.86 5.71
CA MET A 1 -12.12 -0.93 6.09
C MET A 1 -11.32 0.01 5.19
N MET A 2 -10.29 0.67 5.70
CA MET A 2 -9.38 1.49 4.90
C MET A 2 -7.94 1.01 5.07
N VAL A 3 -7.22 0.83 3.97
CA VAL A 3 -5.89 0.21 3.95
C VAL A 3 -4.93 1.09 3.17
N ALA A 4 -3.74 1.31 3.73
CA ALA A 4 -2.63 1.93 3.03
C ALA A 4 -1.66 0.85 2.52
N GLY A 5 -1.55 0.70 1.20
CA GLY A 5 -0.58 -0.21 0.58
C GLY A 5 0.72 0.51 0.26
N ILE A 6 1.84 -0.10 0.63
CA ILE A 6 3.17 0.51 0.66
C ILE A 6 4.10 -0.19 -0.33
N GLY A 7 4.69 0.59 -1.22
CA GLY A 7 5.83 0.23 -2.05
C GLY A 7 7.03 1.10 -1.69
N SER A 8 8.25 0.66 -1.98
CA SER A 8 9.46 1.41 -1.63
C SER A 8 10.67 0.96 -2.47
N ARG A 9 11.78 1.69 -2.40
CA ARG A 9 13.12 1.13 -2.66
C ARG A 9 13.64 0.44 -1.39
N LYS A 10 14.76 -0.28 -1.50
CA LYS A 10 15.42 -0.89 -0.32
C LYS A 10 16.08 0.17 0.55
N GLY A 11 16.07 -0.04 1.87
CA GLY A 11 16.83 0.79 2.82
C GLY A 11 16.24 2.18 3.00
N VAL A 12 14.92 2.31 2.87
CA VAL A 12 14.21 3.56 3.22
C VAL A 12 14.14 3.69 4.74
N SER A 13 13.98 4.92 5.23
CA SER A 13 13.78 5.17 6.66
C SER A 13 12.32 4.97 7.07
N VAL A 14 12.07 4.82 8.38
CA VAL A 14 10.69 4.75 8.92
C VAL A 14 9.97 6.06 8.64
N GLU A 15 10.68 7.17 8.75
CA GLU A 15 10.23 8.53 8.51
C GLU A 15 9.78 8.71 7.05
N ASP A 16 10.51 8.14 6.08
CA ASP A 16 10.09 8.16 4.67
C ASP A 16 8.74 7.46 4.47
N VAL A 17 8.52 6.33 5.17
CA VAL A 17 7.27 5.56 5.06
C VAL A 17 6.12 6.32 5.72
N LEU A 18 6.33 6.86 6.92
CA LEU A 18 5.32 7.65 7.63
C LEU A 18 4.93 8.89 6.83
N ALA A 19 5.90 9.63 6.30
CA ALA A 19 5.65 10.82 5.48
C ALA A 19 4.86 10.47 4.21
N ALA A 20 5.14 9.33 3.57
CA ALA A 20 4.39 8.89 2.39
C ALA A 20 2.93 8.51 2.72
N ILE A 21 2.69 7.90 3.89
CA ILE A 21 1.35 7.59 4.38
C ILE A 21 0.57 8.88 4.67
N GLU A 22 1.17 9.80 5.42
CA GLU A 22 0.57 11.10 5.74
C GLU A 22 0.22 11.88 4.48
N THR A 23 1.16 11.99 3.53
CA THR A 23 0.95 12.69 2.25
C THR A 23 -0.21 12.06 1.46
N ALA A 24 -0.30 10.73 1.42
CA ALA A 24 -1.38 10.05 0.70
C ALA A 24 -2.75 10.29 1.35
N LEU A 25 -2.82 10.34 2.68
CA LEU A 25 -4.06 10.62 3.41
C LEU A 25 -4.48 12.09 3.25
N GLU A 26 -3.53 13.02 3.37
CA GLU A 26 -3.78 14.45 3.20
C GLU A 26 -4.32 14.78 1.80
N ALA A 27 -3.82 14.12 0.77
CA ALA A 27 -4.31 14.25 -0.61
C ALA A 27 -5.81 13.89 -0.76
N HIS A 28 -6.36 13.12 0.18
CA HIS A 28 -7.76 12.73 0.22
C HIS A 28 -8.53 13.36 1.41
N GLY A 29 -7.92 14.28 2.16
CA GLY A 29 -8.53 14.93 3.32
C GLY A 29 -8.81 13.97 4.49
N LEU A 30 -8.01 12.92 4.64
CA LEU A 30 -8.19 11.86 5.62
C LEU A 30 -7.21 12.00 6.78
N ALA A 31 -7.62 11.55 7.96
CA ALA A 31 -6.76 11.43 9.12
C ALA A 31 -6.11 10.04 9.19
N ILE A 32 -4.93 9.95 9.81
CA ILE A 32 -4.22 8.68 10.05
C ILE A 32 -5.07 7.64 10.79
N THR A 33 -5.96 8.11 11.67
CA THR A 33 -6.90 7.29 12.46
C THR A 33 -7.97 6.60 11.62
N ALA A 34 -8.13 6.98 10.34
CA ALA A 34 -9.04 6.29 9.42
C ALA A 34 -8.49 4.93 8.95
N LEU A 35 -7.16 4.74 9.00
CA LEU A 35 -6.54 3.50 8.56
C LEU A 35 -6.83 2.34 9.53
N SER A 36 -7.10 1.18 8.95
CA SER A 36 -7.32 -0.07 9.67
C SER A 36 -6.10 -1.01 9.58
N ALA A 37 -5.27 -0.87 8.55
CA ALA A 37 -4.07 -1.68 8.32
C ALA A 37 -3.11 -1.00 7.34
N LEU A 38 -1.86 -1.44 7.37
CA LEU A 38 -0.89 -1.26 6.29
C LEU A 38 -0.77 -2.57 5.49
N ALA A 39 -0.47 -2.48 4.20
CA ALA A 39 -0.25 -3.63 3.35
C ALA A 39 1.04 -3.49 2.52
N THR A 40 1.71 -4.59 2.20
CA THR A 40 2.83 -4.60 1.23
C THR A 40 2.99 -5.98 0.60
N ALA A 41 3.85 -6.11 -0.41
CA ALA A 41 4.16 -7.37 -1.08
C ALA A 41 5.12 -8.26 -0.27
N ALA A 42 5.09 -9.57 -0.51
CA ALA A 42 6.03 -10.55 0.05
C ALA A 42 7.51 -10.18 -0.17
N LEU A 43 7.84 -9.58 -1.32
CA LEU A 43 9.17 -9.04 -1.63
C LEU A 43 9.68 -8.00 -0.61
N LYS A 44 8.76 -7.39 0.15
CA LYS A 44 9.02 -6.31 1.12
C LYS A 44 8.81 -6.73 2.57
N LYS A 45 8.60 -8.02 2.84
CA LYS A 45 8.40 -8.53 4.21
C LYS A 45 9.56 -8.21 5.15
N ASP A 46 10.78 -8.12 4.63
CA ASP A 46 12.02 -7.87 5.38
C ASP A 46 12.42 -6.38 5.37
N GLU A 47 11.55 -5.48 4.86
CA GLU A 47 11.79 -4.03 4.92
C GLU A 47 11.38 -3.49 6.30
N GLU A 48 12.35 -3.37 7.20
CA GLU A 48 12.13 -2.95 8.59
C GLU A 48 11.43 -1.61 8.73
N ALA A 49 11.59 -0.69 7.78
CA ALA A 49 10.92 0.60 7.80
C ALA A 49 9.39 0.47 7.73
N ILE A 50 8.87 -0.47 6.94
CA ILE A 50 7.42 -0.69 6.81
C ILE A 50 6.89 -1.35 8.10
N SER A 51 7.62 -2.32 8.64
CA SER A 51 7.25 -2.99 9.89
C SER A 51 7.25 -2.01 11.07
N ALA A 52 8.25 -1.11 11.13
CA ALA A 52 8.37 -0.06 12.13
C ALA A 52 7.26 1.00 12.00
N ALA A 53 6.91 1.42 10.79
CA ALA A 53 5.79 2.34 10.57
C ALA A 53 4.48 1.77 11.11
N GLY A 54 4.20 0.48 10.88
CA GLY A 54 3.05 -0.20 11.46
C GLY A 54 3.05 -0.17 12.99
N ARG A 55 4.21 -0.42 13.63
CA ARG A 55 4.36 -0.31 15.09
C ARG A 55 4.11 1.12 15.59
N THR A 56 4.68 2.12 14.93
CA THR A 56 4.50 3.55 15.29
C THR A 56 3.03 3.97 15.20
N LEU A 57 2.32 3.50 14.18
CA LEU A 57 0.91 3.81 13.96
C LEU A 57 -0.04 2.90 14.76
N ASN A 58 0.48 1.90 15.46
CA ASN A 58 -0.31 0.84 16.11
C ASN A 58 -1.29 0.14 15.13
N LEU A 59 -0.82 -0.13 13.90
CA LEU A 59 -1.56 -0.80 12.83
C LEU A 59 -0.90 -2.12 12.45
N PRO A 60 -1.68 -3.16 12.13
CA PRO A 60 -1.12 -4.38 11.55
C PRO A 60 -0.51 -4.09 10.18
N VAL A 61 0.61 -4.75 9.88
CA VAL A 61 1.22 -4.77 8.54
C VAL A 61 0.95 -6.13 7.92
N ILE A 62 0.19 -6.15 6.84
CA ILE A 62 -0.24 -7.37 6.16
C ILE A 62 0.64 -7.58 4.93
N ILE A 63 1.25 -8.75 4.86
CA ILE A 63 2.09 -9.17 3.74
C ILE A 63 1.22 -9.94 2.75
N VAL A 64 1.17 -9.47 1.51
CA VAL A 64 0.38 -10.05 0.42
C VAL A 64 1.29 -10.87 -0.49
N ASP A 65 0.88 -12.09 -0.80
CA ASP A 65 1.61 -12.95 -1.74
C ASP A 65 1.43 -12.51 -3.20
N ASP A 66 2.35 -12.95 -4.06
CA ASP A 66 2.41 -12.49 -5.45
C ASP A 66 1.16 -12.92 -6.25
N ALA A 67 0.56 -14.06 -5.93
CA ALA A 67 -0.64 -14.54 -6.63
C ALA A 67 -1.84 -13.64 -6.33
N ALA A 68 -2.01 -13.22 -5.08
CA ALA A 68 -3.07 -12.33 -4.65
C ALA A 68 -2.86 -10.90 -5.20
N LEU A 69 -1.61 -10.43 -5.33
CA LEU A 69 -1.31 -9.16 -6.01
C LEU A 69 -1.66 -9.24 -7.50
N GLN A 70 -1.32 -10.34 -8.17
CA GLN A 70 -1.61 -10.54 -9.60
C GLN A 70 -3.11 -10.58 -9.88
N ALA A 71 -3.91 -11.18 -8.99
CA ALA A 71 -5.35 -11.29 -9.14
C ALA A 71 -6.07 -9.93 -9.26
N VAL A 72 -5.51 -8.88 -8.64
CA VAL A 72 -6.08 -7.52 -8.66
C VAL A 72 -5.28 -6.54 -9.54
N SER A 73 -4.27 -7.02 -10.28
CA SER A 73 -3.37 -6.16 -11.07
C SER A 73 -4.08 -5.31 -12.13
N SER A 74 -5.20 -5.79 -12.69
CA SER A 74 -5.99 -5.02 -13.65
C SER A 74 -6.75 -3.85 -13.04
N GLU A 75 -6.86 -3.78 -11.71
CA GLU A 75 -7.55 -2.72 -10.97
C GLU A 75 -6.60 -1.59 -10.53
N ALA A 76 -5.29 -1.76 -10.75
CA ALA A 76 -4.29 -0.74 -10.50
C ALA A 76 -4.48 0.47 -11.44
N LEU A 77 -4.21 1.66 -10.93
CA LEU A 77 -4.33 2.93 -11.65
C LEU A 77 -2.96 3.43 -12.15
N SER A 78 -1.88 2.97 -11.52
CA SER A 78 -0.50 3.35 -11.83
C SER A 78 0.28 2.16 -12.38
N LYS A 79 1.31 2.45 -13.17
CA LYS A 79 2.25 1.45 -13.67
C LYS A 79 3.70 1.74 -13.26
N SER A 80 4.44 0.68 -12.97
CA SER A 80 5.86 0.67 -12.67
C SER A 80 6.49 -0.56 -13.29
N ASP A 81 7.45 -0.36 -14.19
CA ASP A 81 8.20 -1.47 -14.79
C ASP A 81 8.91 -2.28 -13.70
N LEU A 82 9.50 -1.61 -12.70
CA LEU A 82 10.12 -2.28 -11.56
C LEU A 82 9.14 -3.14 -10.75
N SER A 83 7.91 -2.67 -10.52
CA SER A 83 6.89 -3.47 -9.81
C SER A 83 6.45 -4.66 -10.67
N GLN A 84 6.32 -4.44 -11.98
CA GLN A 84 5.94 -5.49 -12.92
C GLN A 84 6.99 -6.59 -12.98
N ASP A 85 8.27 -6.20 -13.06
CA ASP A 85 9.40 -7.12 -13.20
C ASP A 85 9.67 -7.91 -11.90
N LEU A 86 9.51 -7.28 -10.74
CA LEU A 86 9.88 -7.89 -9.46
C LEU A 86 8.73 -8.54 -8.71
N ALA A 87 7.48 -8.10 -8.92
CA ALA A 87 6.31 -8.55 -8.17
C ALA A 87 5.14 -8.97 -9.07
N GLY A 88 5.29 -8.93 -10.40
CA GLY A 88 4.24 -9.34 -11.34
C GLY A 88 3.00 -8.44 -11.34
N THR A 89 3.07 -7.25 -10.73
CA THR A 89 1.97 -6.30 -10.63
C THR A 89 2.40 -4.91 -11.11
N PRO A 90 1.54 -4.16 -11.82
CA PRO A 90 1.88 -2.81 -12.27
C PRO A 90 2.15 -1.85 -11.11
N SER A 91 1.62 -2.12 -9.91
CA SER A 91 1.84 -1.29 -8.73
C SER A 91 1.67 -2.08 -7.43
N VAL A 92 2.77 -2.31 -6.72
CA VAL A 92 2.76 -3.02 -5.42
C VAL A 92 1.89 -2.31 -4.39
N SER A 93 1.99 -0.98 -4.26
CA SER A 93 1.21 -0.21 -3.29
C SER A 93 -0.29 -0.31 -3.57
N GLU A 94 -0.71 -0.20 -4.82
CA GLU A 94 -2.12 -0.26 -5.18
C GLU A 94 -2.69 -1.67 -5.04
N ALA A 95 -2.00 -2.68 -5.59
CA ALA A 95 -2.46 -4.06 -5.53
C ALA A 95 -2.52 -4.56 -4.08
N SER A 96 -1.51 -4.29 -3.25
CA SER A 96 -1.54 -4.71 -1.84
C SER A 96 -2.64 -4.03 -1.04
N ALA A 97 -2.93 -2.75 -1.28
CA ALA A 97 -4.04 -2.04 -0.64
C ALA A 97 -5.38 -2.68 -1.01
N LEU A 98 -5.61 -2.93 -2.31
CA LEU A 98 -6.84 -3.55 -2.82
C LEU A 98 -7.05 -4.95 -2.26
N THR A 99 -6.03 -5.80 -2.32
CA THR A 99 -6.12 -7.19 -1.84
C THR A 99 -6.54 -7.23 -0.37
N VAL A 100 -5.94 -6.39 0.48
CA VAL A 100 -6.22 -6.38 1.92
C VAL A 100 -7.54 -5.68 2.24
N ALA A 101 -7.93 -4.64 1.49
CA ALA A 101 -9.23 -4.01 1.64
C ALA A 101 -10.40 -4.94 1.26
N GLY A 102 -10.11 -5.98 0.45
CA GLY A 102 -10.99 -7.11 0.19
C GLY A 102 -11.85 -6.97 -1.08
N PRO A 103 -12.75 -7.94 -1.33
CA PRO A 103 -13.59 -7.95 -2.52
C PRO A 103 -14.42 -6.66 -2.67
N GLY A 104 -14.45 -6.13 -3.90
CA GLY A 104 -15.18 -4.89 -4.20
C GLY A 104 -14.47 -3.61 -3.72
N ALA A 105 -13.27 -3.72 -3.14
CA ALA A 105 -12.48 -2.56 -2.76
C ALA A 105 -12.18 -1.63 -3.94
N LYS A 106 -11.95 -0.36 -3.62
CA LYS A 106 -11.61 0.67 -4.60
C LYS A 106 -10.45 1.50 -4.09
N LEU A 107 -9.58 1.89 -5.02
CA LEU A 107 -8.56 2.90 -4.78
C LEU A 107 -9.22 4.28 -4.69
N LEU A 108 -8.78 5.09 -3.73
CA LEU A 108 -9.21 6.50 -3.64
C LEU A 108 -8.56 7.38 -4.73
N GLY A 109 -7.49 6.89 -5.35
CA GLY A 109 -6.79 7.51 -6.46
C GLY A 109 -5.53 6.72 -6.82
N PRO A 110 -4.76 7.18 -7.84
CA PRO A 110 -3.43 6.66 -8.12
C PRO A 110 -2.54 6.77 -6.89
N ARG A 111 -1.56 5.87 -6.75
CA ARG A 111 -0.59 5.93 -5.65
C ARG A 111 0.11 7.29 -5.58
N THR A 112 0.30 7.76 -4.36
CA THR A 112 1.23 8.85 -4.06
C THR A 112 2.66 8.33 -4.16
N VAL A 113 3.55 9.13 -4.74
CA VAL A 113 4.99 8.87 -4.79
C VAL A 113 5.68 9.96 -3.98
N LEU A 114 6.34 9.58 -2.89
CA LEU A 114 7.13 10.48 -2.06
C LEU A 114 8.54 9.93 -1.93
N GLY A 115 9.48 10.55 -2.64
CA GLY A 115 10.88 10.11 -2.68
C GLY A 115 10.99 8.63 -3.08
N PRO A 116 11.61 7.77 -2.24
CA PRO A 116 11.77 6.35 -2.53
C PRO A 116 10.54 5.50 -2.16
N VAL A 117 9.47 6.08 -1.61
CA VAL A 117 8.28 5.37 -1.12
C VAL A 117 7.07 5.70 -1.98
N THR A 118 6.18 4.72 -2.16
CA THR A 118 4.86 4.93 -2.74
C THR A 118 3.78 4.44 -1.78
N CYS A 119 2.69 5.17 -1.67
CA CYS A 119 1.54 4.81 -0.83
C CYS A 119 0.25 4.94 -1.63
N ALA A 120 -0.62 3.93 -1.57
CA ALA A 120 -1.95 3.96 -2.15
C ALA A 120 -3.00 3.67 -1.07
N ILE A 121 -4.14 4.34 -1.14
CA ILE A 121 -5.24 4.13 -0.18
C ILE A 121 -6.37 3.38 -0.88
N ALA A 122 -6.80 2.27 -0.29
CA ALA A 122 -7.98 1.53 -0.71
C ALA A 122 -9.04 1.54 0.40
N ILE A 123 -10.30 1.59 -0.01
CA ILE A 123 -11.46 1.40 0.86
C ILE A 123 -12.18 0.12 0.45
N SER A 124 -12.61 -0.69 1.42
CA SER A 124 -13.44 -1.87 1.15
C SER A 124 -14.70 -1.47 0.38
N GLY A 125 -15.12 -2.30 -0.56
CA GLY A 125 -16.44 -2.15 -1.16
C GLY A 125 -17.52 -2.33 -0.10
N ASP A 126 -18.67 -1.68 -0.28
CA ASP A 126 -19.89 -2.12 0.39
C ASP A 126 -20.13 -3.55 -0.08
N ALA A 127 -19.80 -4.54 0.76
CA ALA A 127 -20.27 -5.89 0.54
C ALA A 127 -21.81 -5.86 0.69
N PRO A 128 -22.56 -6.55 -0.19
CA PRO A 128 -24.02 -6.58 -0.13
C PRO A 128 -24.57 -7.12 1.19
#